data_AF-A0A1A2BFF4-F1
#
_entry.id   AF-A0A1A2BFF4-F1
#
_cell.length_a   1.000
_cell.length_b   1.000
_cell.length_c   1.000
_cell.angle_alpha   90.00
_cell.angle_beta   90.00
_cell.angle_gamma   90.00
#
_symmetry.space_group_name_H-M   'P 1'
#
loop_
_entity.id
_entity.type
_entity.pdbx_description
1 polymer ?
#
loop_
_entity_poly.entity_id
_entity_poly.type
_entity_poly.pdbx_seq_one_letter_code
_entity_poly.pdbx_strand_id
1 'polypeptide(L)'
;MTNPFGPSPFQPNPFGTGAPGPHPAPQPTPGPPRDEANVLATLSVVFAFVFAPAGLILGHLGLAQIRHTGQRGRERALVGVTLSYVFITALVIALIVAAMMPEAESIQAAAPTPTTTQPPPTPTVAPSAMDGLLATLDDVKNYSGDNDLTVRATYQRPTPDPARPALDRRECLAVMEESAPEAYDVTAVVGYSESVFSGTNDPHNMWDVGEGVSSFHDATAAEGQLGRLQAGWRRCGGSTVRETWPDGRTYQVTIAAPADAGNGITTIETVTDFPTPDFGARAIAAKANVVIDVGAWSTTDADRAGHAALGIIHFILNKVPG
;
A
#
# COMPACT_ATOMS: atom_id res chain seq x y z
N MET A 1 -62.63 86.80 -39.22
CA MET A 1 -63.72 87.22 -38.32
C MET A 1 -63.29 86.85 -36.91
N THR A 2 -62.72 87.83 -36.21
CA THR A 2 -63.35 88.57 -35.11
C THR A 2 -63.33 87.70 -33.85
N ASN A 3 -62.27 87.80 -33.03
CA ASN A 3 -62.19 88.67 -31.84
C ASN A 3 -62.87 87.95 -30.63
N PRO A 4 -62.90 88.48 -29.41
CA PRO A 4 -61.94 89.28 -28.64
C PRO A 4 -61.75 88.66 -27.23
N PHE A 5 -61.02 89.39 -26.36
CA PHE A 5 -61.04 89.33 -24.89
C PHE A 5 -59.93 88.53 -24.20
N GLY A 6 -58.81 89.24 -23.98
CA GLY A 6 -58.13 89.16 -22.68
C GLY A 6 -59.02 89.67 -21.54
N PRO A 7 -58.66 89.36 -20.29
CA PRO A 7 -58.02 90.39 -19.44
C PRO A 7 -56.92 89.85 -18.49
N SER A 8 -55.95 90.71 -18.15
CA SER A 8 -55.09 90.64 -16.93
C SER A 8 -55.89 91.11 -15.67
N PRO A 9 -55.37 91.24 -14.42
CA PRO A 9 -54.03 91.01 -13.80
C PRO A 9 -54.09 90.32 -12.39
N PHE A 10 -53.04 90.51 -11.55
CA PHE A 10 -52.80 90.17 -10.11
C PHE A 10 -51.91 88.92 -9.84
N GLN A 11 -50.58 89.02 -9.65
CA GLN A 11 -49.76 89.38 -8.44
C GLN A 11 -49.90 88.42 -7.23
N PRO A 12 -48.86 88.26 -6.36
CA PRO A 12 -47.42 88.18 -6.61
C PRO A 12 -46.76 86.99 -5.83
N ASN A 13 -45.43 86.97 -5.85
CA ASN A 13 -44.50 86.33 -4.90
C ASN A 13 -43.74 85.05 -5.32
N PRO A 14 -42.47 84.95 -4.87
CA PRO A 14 -41.41 84.28 -5.57
C PRO A 14 -41.10 82.90 -4.97
N PHE A 15 -40.27 82.16 -5.70
CA PHE A 15 -39.75 80.81 -5.43
C PHE A 15 -40.53 79.67 -6.09
N GLY A 16 -39.98 79.23 -7.21
CA GLY A 16 -39.65 77.81 -7.33
C GLY A 16 -40.32 77.08 -8.48
N THR A 17 -39.52 76.20 -9.08
CA THR A 17 -39.88 75.09 -9.97
C THR A 17 -40.05 75.42 -11.46
N GLY A 18 -39.03 75.05 -12.23
CA GLY A 18 -39.13 74.80 -13.67
C GLY A 18 -39.39 73.31 -13.90
N ALA A 19 -40.31 73.04 -14.83
CA ALA A 19 -40.92 71.75 -15.17
C ALA A 19 -40.08 70.95 -16.22
N PRO A 20 -40.43 69.68 -16.53
CA PRO A 20 -39.47 68.61 -16.87
C PRO A 20 -39.42 68.20 -18.36
N GLY A 21 -38.32 67.56 -18.75
CA GLY A 21 -38.14 66.88 -20.06
C GLY A 21 -38.43 65.36 -20.02
N PRO A 22 -38.50 64.68 -21.19
CA PRO A 22 -39.18 63.39 -21.33
C PRO A 22 -38.25 62.19 -21.56
N HIS A 23 -38.19 61.16 -20.69
CA HIS A 23 -37.56 59.83 -20.95
C HIS A 23 -38.06 58.76 -19.94
N PRO A 24 -37.78 57.45 -20.13
CA PRO A 24 -38.50 56.42 -20.88
C PRO A 24 -39.27 55.41 -19.98
N ALA A 25 -40.15 54.59 -20.57
CA ALA A 25 -40.78 53.45 -19.89
C ALA A 25 -39.74 52.38 -19.49
N PRO A 26 -39.82 51.77 -18.29
CA PRO A 26 -38.92 50.67 -17.91
C PRO A 26 -39.14 49.43 -18.78
N GLN A 27 -38.07 48.96 -19.45
CA GLN A 27 -37.94 47.59 -19.94
C GLN A 27 -37.68 46.63 -18.76
N PRO A 28 -38.11 45.35 -18.84
CA PRO A 28 -37.95 44.40 -17.75
C PRO A 28 -36.48 43.99 -17.62
N THR A 29 -35.85 44.32 -16.48
CA THR A 29 -34.49 43.86 -16.18
C THR A 29 -34.51 42.47 -15.51
N PRO A 30 -33.55 41.58 -15.86
CA PRO A 30 -33.53 40.18 -15.48
C PRO A 30 -33.61 39.97 -13.96
N GLY A 31 -34.39 38.98 -13.54
CA GLY A 31 -34.40 38.52 -12.16
C GLY A 31 -32.99 38.16 -11.69
N PRO A 32 -32.66 38.36 -10.40
CA PRO A 32 -31.37 38.00 -9.85
C PRO A 32 -31.06 36.51 -10.13
N PRO A 33 -29.83 36.18 -10.57
CA PRO A 33 -29.38 34.79 -10.67
C PRO A 33 -29.57 34.10 -9.31
N ARG A 34 -30.37 33.04 -9.30
CA ARG A 34 -30.68 32.26 -8.10
C ARG A 34 -29.51 31.34 -7.74
N ASP A 35 -29.11 31.41 -6.48
CA ASP A 35 -28.73 30.28 -5.62
C ASP A 35 -27.70 29.23 -6.10
N GLU A 36 -26.76 29.56 -6.98
CA GLU A 36 -25.65 28.61 -7.27
C GLU A 36 -24.49 28.65 -6.26
N ALA A 37 -24.37 29.72 -5.46
CA ALA A 37 -23.30 29.85 -4.47
C ALA A 37 -23.54 29.02 -3.18
N ASN A 38 -24.77 28.59 -2.90
CA ASN A 38 -25.09 27.87 -1.66
C ASN A 38 -24.74 26.38 -1.72
N VAL A 39 -24.74 25.75 -2.89
CA VAL A 39 -24.45 24.31 -3.02
C VAL A 39 -22.96 24.04 -2.81
N LEU A 40 -22.08 24.88 -3.36
CA LEU A 40 -20.63 24.76 -3.18
C LEU A 40 -20.21 25.02 -1.72
N ALA A 41 -20.87 25.96 -1.05
CA ALA A 41 -20.62 26.25 0.37
C ALA A 41 -21.04 25.08 1.26
N THR A 42 -22.20 24.46 1.02
CA THR A 42 -22.64 23.28 1.78
C THR A 42 -21.76 22.05 1.50
N LEU A 43 -21.39 21.81 0.23
CA LEU A 43 -20.48 20.72 -0.13
C LEU A 43 -19.08 20.91 0.48
N SER A 44 -18.57 22.14 0.56
CA SER A 44 -17.28 22.44 1.20
C SER A 44 -17.25 22.08 2.69
N VAL A 45 -18.35 22.25 3.42
CA VAL A 45 -18.41 21.89 4.85
C VAL A 45 -18.44 20.37 5.02
N VAL A 46 -19.16 19.66 4.14
CA VAL A 46 -19.22 18.20 4.16
C VAL A 46 -17.87 17.58 3.78
N PHE A 47 -17.17 18.11 2.78
CA PHE A 47 -15.85 17.63 2.39
C PHE A 47 -14.73 18.02 3.36
N ALA A 48 -14.86 19.15 4.08
CA ALA A 48 -13.89 19.55 5.11
C ALA A 48 -13.83 18.57 6.30
N PHE A 49 -14.90 17.80 6.54
CA PHE A 49 -14.93 16.79 7.60
C PHE A 49 -14.34 15.44 7.17
N VAL A 50 -14.15 15.19 5.87
CA VAL A 50 -13.74 13.88 5.33
C VAL A 50 -12.30 13.88 4.76
N PHE A 51 -11.74 15.02 4.33
CA PHE A 51 -10.36 15.13 3.81
C PHE A 51 -9.64 16.42 4.31
N ALA A 52 -8.93 16.32 5.43
CA ALA A 52 -8.32 17.45 6.16
C ALA A 52 -7.35 18.38 5.37
N PRO A 53 -6.56 17.95 4.37
CA PRO A 53 -5.64 18.85 3.67
C PRO A 53 -6.32 19.78 2.65
N ALA A 54 -7.43 19.34 2.04
CA ALA A 54 -8.08 20.09 0.96
C ALA A 54 -8.85 21.32 1.46
N GLY A 55 -9.42 21.24 2.67
CA GLY A 55 -10.12 22.35 3.32
C GLY A 55 -9.20 23.54 3.64
N LEU A 56 -7.94 23.29 3.98
CA LEU A 56 -6.94 24.32 4.26
C LEU A 56 -6.61 25.17 3.01
N ILE A 57 -6.44 24.49 1.87
CA ILE A 57 -6.02 25.12 0.60
C ILE A 57 -7.18 25.95 0.01
N LEU A 58 -8.40 25.42 0.04
CA LEU A 58 -9.60 26.13 -0.44
C LEU A 58 -9.94 27.33 0.46
N GLY A 59 -9.67 27.24 1.77
CA GLY A 59 -9.81 28.36 2.71
C GLY A 59 -8.91 29.55 2.40
N HIS A 60 -7.70 29.33 1.87
CA HIS A 60 -6.79 30.41 1.48
C HIS A 60 -7.16 31.09 0.16
N LEU A 61 -7.79 30.39 -0.79
CA LEU A 61 -8.26 31.01 -2.03
C LEU A 61 -9.48 31.92 -1.82
N GLY A 62 -10.35 31.61 -0.85
CA GLY A 62 -11.51 32.43 -0.54
C GLY A 62 -11.17 33.82 0.02
N LEU A 63 -10.04 33.95 0.72
CA LEU A 63 -9.62 35.24 1.31
C LEU A 63 -9.16 36.27 0.27
N ALA A 64 -8.75 35.84 -0.93
CA ALA A 64 -8.21 36.72 -1.96
C ALA A 64 -9.31 37.46 -2.78
N GLN A 65 -10.55 36.95 -2.83
CA GLN A 65 -11.64 37.58 -3.59
C GLN A 65 -12.25 38.82 -2.91
N ILE A 66 -12.00 39.03 -1.62
CA ILE A 66 -12.58 40.16 -0.86
C ILE A 66 -11.85 41.49 -1.12
N ARG A 67 -10.65 41.46 -1.72
CA ARG A 67 -9.82 42.67 -1.87
C ARG A 67 -10.17 43.57 -3.06
N HIS A 68 -10.97 43.14 -4.04
CA HIS A 68 -11.05 43.87 -5.33
C HIS A 68 -12.37 44.57 -5.69
N THR A 69 -13.44 44.46 -4.91
CA THR A 69 -14.69 45.18 -5.21
C THR A 69 -15.09 46.07 -4.04
N GLY A 70 -14.33 47.16 -3.87
CA GLY A 70 -14.63 48.19 -2.89
C GLY A 70 -15.96 48.88 -3.20
N GLN A 71 -17.06 48.41 -2.60
CA GLN A 71 -18.04 49.19 -1.84
C GLN A 71 -19.22 48.30 -1.40
N ARG A 72 -19.51 48.33 -0.08
CA ARG A 72 -20.59 47.66 0.69
C ARG A 72 -20.44 46.18 1.12
N GLY A 73 -19.21 45.70 1.34
CA GLY A 73 -18.96 44.41 2.04
C GLY A 73 -18.16 44.52 3.34
N ARG A 74 -17.63 45.71 3.67
CA ARG A 74 -16.61 45.91 4.72
C ARG A 74 -17.10 45.53 6.11
N GLU A 75 -18.36 45.75 6.43
CA GLU A 75 -18.93 45.39 7.74
C GLU A 75 -19.15 43.87 7.88
N ARG A 76 -19.58 43.17 6.82
CA ARG A 76 -19.77 41.71 6.84
C ARG A 76 -18.45 40.95 6.78
N ALA A 77 -17.48 41.45 6.02
CA ALA A 77 -16.12 40.90 6.01
C ALA A 77 -15.42 41.08 7.37
N LEU A 78 -15.65 42.22 8.04
CA LEU A 78 -15.15 42.43 9.40
C LEU A 78 -15.74 41.39 10.36
N VAL A 79 -17.06 41.17 10.32
CA VAL A 79 -17.72 40.16 11.18
C VAL A 79 -17.19 38.75 10.90
N GLY A 80 -16.99 38.39 9.63
CA GLY A 80 -16.41 37.10 9.26
C GLY A 80 -15.00 36.92 9.82
N VAL A 81 -14.14 37.93 9.66
CA VAL A 81 -12.76 37.89 10.18
C VAL A 81 -12.73 37.91 11.72
N THR A 82 -13.60 38.69 12.37
CA THR A 82 -13.70 38.73 13.83
C THR A 82 -14.17 37.38 14.37
N LEU A 83 -15.18 36.75 13.75
CA LEU A 83 -15.63 35.41 14.14
C LEU A 83 -14.56 34.35 13.89
N SER A 84 -13.85 34.39 12.76
CA SER A 84 -12.75 33.46 12.49
C SER A 84 -11.62 33.62 13.51
N TYR A 85 -11.28 34.85 13.90
CA TYR A 85 -10.26 35.07 14.93
C TYR A 85 -10.74 34.58 16.30
N VAL A 86 -12.01 34.78 16.64
CA VAL A 86 -12.61 34.25 17.88
C VAL A 86 -12.59 32.71 17.90
N PHE A 87 -12.97 32.04 16.81
CA PHE A 87 -12.93 30.59 16.74
C PHE A 87 -11.50 30.03 16.76
N ILE A 88 -10.56 30.65 16.06
CA ILE A 88 -9.14 30.24 16.08
C ILE A 88 -8.55 30.45 17.48
N THR A 89 -8.78 31.60 18.11
CA THR A 89 -8.30 31.84 19.48
C THR A 89 -8.95 30.90 20.49
N ALA A 90 -10.25 30.63 20.37
CA ALA A 90 -10.94 29.65 21.23
C ALA A 90 -10.36 28.23 21.05
N LEU A 91 -10.06 27.83 19.81
CA LEU A 91 -9.46 26.52 19.52
C LEU A 91 -8.02 26.43 20.04
N VAL A 92 -7.21 27.47 19.88
CA VAL A 92 -5.84 27.53 20.43
C VAL A 92 -5.87 27.49 21.97
N ILE A 93 -6.78 28.23 22.61
CA ILE A 93 -6.96 28.18 24.06
C ILE A 93 -7.42 26.78 24.48
N ALA A 94 -8.36 26.16 23.77
CA ALA A 94 -8.81 24.81 24.07
C ALA A 94 -7.67 23.78 23.95
N LEU A 95 -6.79 23.90 22.94
CA LEU A 95 -5.62 23.04 22.79
C LEU A 95 -4.58 23.26 23.89
N ILE A 96 -4.34 24.51 24.28
CA ILE A 96 -3.43 24.84 25.39
C ILE A 96 -3.99 24.31 26.71
N VAL A 97 -5.30 24.44 26.94
CA VAL A 97 -5.98 23.89 28.12
C VAL A 97 -5.94 22.36 28.10
N ALA A 98 -6.20 21.71 26.95
CA ALA A 98 -6.10 20.27 26.81
C ALA A 98 -4.67 19.75 27.05
N ALA A 99 -3.64 20.51 26.65
CA ALA A 99 -2.24 20.16 26.89
C ALA A 99 -1.78 20.43 28.33
N MET A 100 -2.42 21.36 29.04
CA MET A 100 -2.12 21.70 30.44
C MET A 100 -3.01 20.96 31.45
N MET A 101 -4.11 20.35 31.01
CA MET A 101 -4.85 19.40 31.80
C MET A 101 -4.06 18.08 31.80
N PRO A 102 -3.52 17.62 32.95
CA PRO A 102 -3.20 16.20 33.05
C PRO A 102 -4.51 15.46 32.77
N GLU A 103 -4.47 14.38 31.98
CA GLU A 103 -5.60 13.47 31.86
C GLU A 103 -6.12 13.21 33.26
N ALA A 104 -7.29 13.77 33.57
CA ALA A 104 -7.98 13.46 34.79
C ALA A 104 -8.38 11.99 34.62
N GLU A 105 -7.50 11.08 35.05
CA GLU A 105 -7.88 9.72 35.37
C GLU A 105 -9.15 9.84 36.20
N SER A 106 -10.26 9.46 35.58
CA SER A 106 -11.49 9.22 36.31
C SER A 106 -11.12 8.24 37.42
N ILE A 107 -11.19 8.69 38.67
CA ILE A 107 -11.12 7.77 39.82
C ILE A 107 -12.42 6.95 39.74
N GLN A 108 -12.36 5.89 38.95
CA GLN A 108 -13.34 4.83 38.94
C GLN A 108 -13.24 4.16 40.29
N ALA A 109 -14.33 4.20 41.05
CA ALA A 109 -14.47 3.40 42.26
C ALA A 109 -14.01 1.97 41.95
N ALA A 110 -13.14 1.43 42.81
CA ALA A 110 -12.58 0.10 42.68
C ALA A 110 -13.70 -0.95 42.56
N ALA A 111 -14.07 -1.27 41.33
CA ALA A 111 -14.64 -2.55 40.99
C ALA A 111 -13.52 -3.59 41.10
N PRO A 112 -13.78 -4.82 41.59
CA PRO A 112 -12.78 -5.86 41.61
C PRO A 112 -12.20 -6.03 40.19
N THR A 113 -10.88 -5.95 40.09
CA THR A 113 -10.12 -6.06 38.85
C THR A 113 -10.68 -7.19 38.01
N PRO A 114 -11.28 -6.95 36.83
CA PRO A 114 -11.34 -8.00 35.84
C PRO A 114 -9.88 -8.26 35.48
N THR A 115 -9.38 -9.44 35.79
CA THR A 115 -8.16 -9.95 35.17
C THR A 115 -8.38 -9.80 33.66
N THR A 116 -7.84 -8.75 33.05
CA THR A 116 -7.71 -8.69 31.61
C THR A 116 -6.67 -9.74 31.29
N THR A 117 -7.15 -10.96 31.02
CA THR A 117 -6.39 -11.95 30.27
C THR A 117 -6.04 -11.25 28.96
N GLN A 118 -4.81 -10.73 28.86
CA GLN A 118 -4.23 -10.36 27.59
C GLN A 118 -4.44 -11.57 26.67
N PRO A 119 -4.97 -11.40 25.44
CA PRO A 119 -4.96 -12.47 24.45
C PRO A 119 -3.57 -13.10 24.48
N PRO A 120 -3.46 -14.45 24.52
CA PRO A 120 -2.15 -15.10 24.50
C PRO A 120 -1.32 -14.44 23.40
N PRO A 121 -0.05 -14.06 23.66
CA PRO A 121 0.79 -13.51 22.62
C PRO A 121 0.76 -14.50 21.45
N THR A 122 0.47 -14.01 20.26
CA THR A 122 0.47 -14.83 19.04
C THR A 122 1.78 -15.60 19.02
N PRO A 123 1.77 -16.92 18.81
CA PRO A 123 3.00 -17.69 18.85
C PRO A 123 3.98 -17.12 17.81
N THR A 124 5.18 -16.76 18.27
CA THR A 124 6.28 -16.28 17.43
C THR A 124 7.46 -17.23 17.54
N VAL A 125 8.18 -17.43 16.45
CA VAL A 125 9.44 -18.18 16.43
C VAL A 125 10.61 -17.23 16.72
N ALA A 126 11.48 -17.63 17.63
CA ALA A 126 12.70 -16.90 17.95
C ALA A 126 13.76 -17.03 16.83
N PRO A 127 14.59 -16.00 16.59
CA PRO A 127 15.66 -16.06 15.58
C PRO A 127 16.60 -17.25 15.72
N SER A 128 16.92 -17.66 16.95
CA SER A 128 17.82 -18.79 17.23
C SER A 128 17.20 -20.16 16.92
N ALA A 129 15.91 -20.23 16.62
CA ALA A 129 15.20 -21.47 16.34
C ALA A 129 15.05 -21.75 14.84
N MET A 130 15.54 -20.86 13.96
CA MET A 130 15.38 -20.96 12.51
C MET A 130 15.96 -22.25 11.92
N ASP A 131 17.18 -22.61 12.30
CA ASP A 131 17.83 -23.85 11.81
C ASP A 131 17.00 -25.12 12.11
N GLY A 132 16.28 -25.13 13.24
CA GLY A 132 15.46 -26.28 13.63
C GLY A 132 14.19 -26.47 12.78
N LEU A 133 13.79 -25.45 12.02
CA LEU A 133 12.62 -25.50 11.14
C LEU A 133 12.90 -26.21 9.82
N LEU A 134 14.13 -26.12 9.30
CA LEU A 134 14.49 -26.69 8.00
C LEU A 134 14.44 -28.22 8.01
N ALA A 135 14.23 -28.79 6.83
CA ALA A 135 14.37 -30.21 6.56
C ALA A 135 15.85 -30.61 6.60
N THR A 136 16.10 -31.85 7.01
CA THR A 136 17.45 -32.40 6.99
C THR A 136 17.79 -32.94 5.60
N LEU A 137 19.06 -33.23 5.35
CA LEU A 137 19.45 -33.90 4.10
C LEU A 137 18.64 -35.19 3.85
N ASP A 138 18.43 -36.00 4.89
CA ASP A 138 17.68 -37.26 4.76
C ASP A 138 16.20 -37.01 4.45
N ASP A 139 15.60 -35.95 5.02
CA ASP A 139 14.24 -35.53 4.68
C ASP A 139 14.15 -35.11 3.21
N VAL A 140 15.10 -34.28 2.74
CA VAL A 140 15.12 -33.81 1.34
C VAL A 140 15.34 -34.97 0.37
N LYS A 141 16.20 -35.96 0.70
CA LYS A 141 16.35 -37.21 -0.07
C LYS A 141 15.04 -37.98 -0.18
N ASN A 142 14.27 -38.05 0.91
CA ASN A 142 12.97 -38.72 0.91
C ASN A 142 11.97 -37.98 0.02
N TYR A 143 11.95 -36.64 0.03
CA TYR A 143 11.03 -35.85 -0.79
C TYR A 143 11.39 -35.81 -2.28
N SER A 144 12.69 -35.75 -2.61
CA SER A 144 13.15 -35.78 -4.00
C SER A 144 13.10 -37.19 -4.59
N GLY A 145 13.22 -38.23 -3.76
CA GLY A 145 13.45 -39.61 -4.19
C GLY A 145 14.86 -39.86 -4.73
N ASP A 146 15.80 -38.95 -4.44
CA ASP A 146 17.20 -39.03 -4.85
C ASP A 146 18.10 -39.23 -3.62
N ASN A 147 18.81 -40.36 -3.58
CA ASN A 147 19.69 -40.72 -2.46
C ASN A 147 21.11 -40.11 -2.55
N ASP A 148 21.47 -39.54 -3.71
CA ASP A 148 22.79 -38.99 -4.01
C ASP A 148 22.88 -37.49 -3.72
N LEU A 149 21.80 -36.87 -3.23
CA LEU A 149 21.83 -35.49 -2.75
C LEU A 149 22.88 -35.28 -1.66
N THR A 150 23.50 -34.11 -1.70
CA THR A 150 24.47 -33.64 -0.71
C THR A 150 24.17 -32.20 -0.34
N VAL A 151 24.59 -31.77 0.85
CA VAL A 151 24.52 -30.37 1.25
C VAL A 151 25.53 -29.58 0.44
N ARG A 152 25.04 -28.63 -0.37
CA ARG A 152 25.83 -27.72 -1.19
C ARG A 152 26.26 -26.50 -0.39
N ALA A 153 25.32 -25.89 0.33
CA ALA A 153 25.56 -24.69 1.11
C ALA A 153 24.55 -24.53 2.25
N THR A 154 24.91 -23.73 3.25
CA THR A 154 23.99 -23.22 4.26
C THR A 154 24.25 -21.73 4.48
N TYR A 155 23.18 -20.96 4.72
CA TYR A 155 23.27 -19.53 4.91
C TYR A 155 22.49 -19.09 6.15
N GLN A 156 23.01 -18.03 6.79
CA GLN A 156 22.44 -17.44 8.02
C GLN A 156 21.96 -16.00 7.78
N ARG A 157 21.89 -15.61 6.51
CA ARG A 157 21.32 -14.36 6.01
C ARG A 157 21.00 -14.53 4.52
N PRO A 158 20.03 -13.77 3.97
CA PRO A 158 19.78 -13.73 2.54
C PRO A 158 21.09 -13.47 1.78
N THR A 159 21.49 -14.43 0.94
CA THR A 159 22.74 -14.39 0.20
C THR A 159 22.46 -14.80 -1.24
N PRO A 160 22.87 -14.00 -2.25
CA PRO A 160 22.67 -14.41 -3.63
C PRO A 160 23.49 -15.66 -3.94
N ASP A 161 22.91 -16.62 -4.64
CA ASP A 161 23.65 -17.80 -5.10
C ASP A 161 24.79 -17.33 -6.04
N PRO A 162 26.06 -17.61 -5.73
CA PRO A 162 27.19 -17.21 -6.57
C PRO A 162 27.18 -17.86 -7.95
N ALA A 163 26.48 -18.98 -8.12
CA ALA A 163 26.34 -19.70 -9.38
C ALA A 163 25.12 -19.25 -10.21
N ARG A 164 24.29 -18.34 -9.71
CA ARG A 164 23.07 -17.92 -10.43
C ARG A 164 23.40 -17.27 -11.79
N PRO A 165 22.64 -17.58 -12.85
CA PRO A 165 22.84 -16.97 -14.15
C PRO A 165 22.38 -15.50 -14.18
N ALA A 166 22.87 -14.74 -15.16
CA ALA A 166 22.41 -13.37 -15.40
C ALA A 166 21.03 -13.39 -16.07
N LEU A 167 20.03 -12.84 -15.38
CA LEU A 167 18.66 -12.76 -15.89
C LEU A 167 18.41 -11.44 -16.63
N ASP A 168 17.81 -11.50 -17.82
CA ASP A 168 17.47 -10.31 -18.61
C ASP A 168 16.43 -9.42 -17.91
N ARG A 169 15.51 -10.04 -17.17
CA ARG A 169 14.49 -9.39 -16.33
C ARG A 169 14.82 -9.59 -14.86
N ARG A 170 15.67 -8.71 -14.32
CA ARG A 170 16.15 -8.80 -12.93
C ARG A 170 15.03 -8.80 -11.89
N GLU A 171 13.89 -8.20 -12.18
CA GLU A 171 12.72 -8.21 -11.30
C GLU A 171 12.11 -9.61 -11.10
N CYS A 172 12.48 -10.59 -11.93
CA CYS A 172 12.03 -11.98 -11.86
C CYS A 172 12.99 -12.93 -11.15
N LEU A 173 14.10 -12.44 -10.58
CA LEU A 173 15.05 -13.27 -9.81
C LEU A 173 14.37 -14.05 -8.69
N ALA A 174 13.36 -13.45 -8.04
CA ALA A 174 12.59 -14.08 -6.97
C ALA A 174 11.80 -15.33 -7.41
N VAL A 175 11.67 -15.60 -8.71
CA VAL A 175 11.08 -16.83 -9.27
C VAL A 175 12.16 -17.90 -9.49
N MET A 176 13.39 -17.46 -9.78
CA MET A 176 14.51 -18.32 -10.16
C MET A 176 15.36 -18.79 -8.97
N GLU A 177 15.22 -18.14 -7.81
CA GLU A 177 16.09 -18.35 -6.65
C GLU A 177 15.27 -18.18 -5.37
N GLU A 178 15.24 -19.21 -4.53
CA GLU A 178 14.69 -19.16 -3.17
C GLU A 178 15.47 -18.16 -2.33
N SER A 179 14.77 -17.42 -1.47
CA SER A 179 15.38 -16.44 -0.57
C SER A 179 16.26 -15.38 -1.26
N ALA A 180 16.07 -15.16 -2.57
CA ALA A 180 16.77 -14.14 -3.36
C ALA A 180 16.73 -12.78 -2.63
N PRO A 181 17.86 -12.21 -2.21
CA PRO A 181 17.86 -11.02 -1.33
C PRO A 181 17.14 -9.81 -1.93
N GLU A 182 17.12 -9.69 -3.26
CA GLU A 182 16.41 -8.63 -3.98
C GLU A 182 14.88 -8.68 -3.81
N ALA A 183 14.34 -9.84 -3.44
CA ALA A 183 12.91 -10.05 -3.20
C ALA A 183 12.50 -9.74 -1.75
N TYR A 184 13.47 -9.52 -0.85
CA TYR A 184 13.26 -9.37 0.58
C TYR A 184 13.53 -7.95 1.07
N ASP A 185 12.74 -7.51 2.04
CA ASP A 185 13.17 -6.43 2.93
C ASP A 185 14.17 -7.00 3.94
N VAL A 186 15.42 -7.14 3.50
CA VAL A 186 16.51 -7.74 4.28
C VAL A 186 16.75 -7.02 5.61
N THR A 187 16.34 -5.75 5.74
CA THR A 187 16.47 -4.98 6.98
C THR A 187 15.41 -5.30 8.02
N ALA A 188 14.28 -5.87 7.57
CA ALA A 188 13.18 -6.31 8.44
C ALA A 188 13.33 -7.77 8.92
N VAL A 189 14.25 -8.54 8.33
CA VAL A 189 14.54 -9.92 8.72
C VAL A 189 15.28 -9.91 10.07
N VAL A 190 14.72 -10.58 11.08
CA VAL A 190 15.29 -10.65 12.44
C VAL A 190 15.99 -11.99 12.73
N GLY A 191 15.73 -13.01 11.93
CA GLY A 191 16.38 -14.31 11.98
C GLY A 191 16.20 -15.04 10.66
N TYR A 192 17.22 -15.80 10.26
CA TYR A 192 17.27 -16.43 8.95
C TYR A 192 18.00 -17.76 9.03
N SER A 193 17.53 -18.75 8.29
CA SER A 193 18.29 -19.96 7.99
C SER A 193 17.94 -20.46 6.60
N GLU A 194 18.92 -21.00 5.91
CA GLU A 194 18.76 -21.58 4.58
C GLU A 194 19.69 -22.77 4.41
N SER A 195 19.20 -23.80 3.74
CA SER A 195 19.98 -24.96 3.32
C SER A 195 19.75 -25.25 1.85
N VAL A 196 20.83 -25.54 1.16
CA VAL A 196 20.83 -25.82 -0.27
C VAL A 196 21.50 -27.16 -0.53
N PHE A 197 20.86 -27.98 -1.35
CA PHE A 197 21.22 -29.36 -1.63
C PHE A 197 21.35 -29.56 -3.14
N SER A 198 22.31 -30.39 -3.55
CA SER A 198 22.49 -30.70 -4.97
C SER A 198 22.85 -32.17 -5.18
N GLY A 199 22.40 -32.72 -6.30
CA GLY A 199 22.78 -34.02 -6.83
C GLY A 199 23.16 -33.91 -8.30
N THR A 200 24.43 -34.10 -8.63
CA THR A 200 24.94 -33.91 -10.01
C THR A 200 25.64 -35.15 -10.56
N ASN A 201 25.51 -36.29 -9.88
CA ASN A 201 26.22 -37.53 -10.24
C ASN A 201 25.61 -38.21 -11.47
N ASP A 202 24.32 -38.00 -11.73
CA ASP A 202 23.60 -38.49 -12.91
C ASP A 202 23.13 -37.31 -13.78
N PRO A 203 23.64 -37.14 -15.02
CA PRO A 203 23.23 -36.06 -15.91
C PRO A 203 21.75 -36.14 -16.37
N HIS A 204 21.05 -37.24 -16.11
CA HIS A 204 19.62 -37.42 -16.39
C HIS A 204 18.72 -37.32 -15.15
N ASN A 205 19.33 -37.18 -13.97
CA ASN A 205 18.65 -37.01 -12.70
C ASN A 205 19.45 -36.01 -11.85
N MET A 206 19.71 -34.85 -12.45
CA MET A 206 20.27 -33.72 -11.72
C MET A 206 19.21 -33.07 -10.85
N TRP A 207 19.64 -32.62 -9.67
CA TRP A 207 18.81 -31.94 -8.67
C TRP A 207 19.52 -30.75 -8.07
N ASP A 208 18.76 -29.68 -7.86
CA ASP A 208 19.09 -28.58 -6.96
C ASP A 208 17.85 -28.26 -6.12
N VAL A 209 17.99 -28.23 -4.80
CA VAL A 209 16.86 -28.01 -3.88
C VAL A 209 17.31 -27.03 -2.81
N GLY A 210 16.52 -26.00 -2.58
CA GLY A 210 16.78 -25.00 -1.56
C GLY A 210 15.56 -24.79 -0.67
N GLU A 211 15.83 -24.54 0.60
CA GLU A 211 14.82 -24.14 1.57
C GLU A 211 15.35 -23.02 2.44
N GLY A 212 14.55 -21.97 2.57
CA GLY A 212 14.85 -20.81 3.39
C GLY A 212 13.68 -20.45 4.31
N VAL A 213 14.03 -20.04 5.52
CA VAL A 213 13.08 -19.46 6.49
C VAL A 213 13.59 -18.11 6.95
N SER A 214 12.70 -17.12 6.92
CA SER A 214 12.95 -15.76 7.37
C SER A 214 11.94 -15.38 8.45
N SER A 215 12.41 -15.10 9.65
CA SER A 215 11.58 -14.55 10.72
C SER A 215 11.56 -13.02 10.69
N PHE A 216 10.42 -12.46 11.05
CA PHE A 216 10.13 -11.04 11.15
C PHE A 216 9.73 -10.69 12.59
N HIS A 217 9.62 -9.39 12.87
CA HIS A 217 9.22 -8.90 14.20
C HIS A 217 7.86 -9.47 14.65
N ASP A 218 6.92 -9.61 13.73
CA ASP A 218 5.57 -10.13 13.99
C ASP A 218 4.97 -10.76 12.72
N ALA A 219 3.77 -11.34 12.88
CA ALA A 219 3.06 -12.00 11.79
C ALA A 219 2.66 -11.05 10.66
N THR A 220 2.31 -9.80 10.99
CA THR A 220 1.92 -8.80 9.99
C THR A 220 3.10 -8.44 9.08
N ALA A 221 4.30 -8.31 9.64
CA ALA A 221 5.52 -8.11 8.86
C ALA A 221 5.84 -9.31 7.95
N ALA A 222 5.67 -10.54 8.45
CA ALA A 222 5.86 -11.76 7.65
C ALA A 222 4.83 -11.88 6.51
N GLU A 223 3.55 -11.64 6.79
CA GLU A 223 2.49 -11.58 5.77
C GLU A 223 2.75 -10.50 4.73
N GLY A 224 3.23 -9.32 5.16
CA GLY A 224 3.64 -8.24 4.27
C GLY A 224 4.79 -8.66 3.34
N GLN A 225 5.77 -9.40 3.85
CA GLN A 225 6.83 -9.96 3.03
C GLN A 225 6.31 -11.03 2.05
N LEU A 226 5.46 -11.95 2.49
CA LEU A 226 4.82 -12.93 1.59
C LEU A 226 4.07 -12.23 0.45
N GLY A 227 3.30 -11.18 0.78
CA GLY A 227 2.59 -10.39 -0.21
C GLY A 227 3.52 -9.75 -1.25
N ARG A 228 4.73 -9.32 -0.85
CA ARG A 228 5.77 -8.81 -1.78
C ARG A 228 6.26 -9.89 -2.73
N LEU A 229 6.57 -11.08 -2.22
CA LEU A 229 6.99 -12.23 -3.04
C LEU A 229 5.92 -12.61 -4.06
N GLN A 230 4.68 -12.81 -3.59
CA GLN A 230 3.55 -13.12 -4.46
C GLN A 230 3.30 -12.05 -5.52
N ALA A 231 3.47 -10.77 -5.18
CA ALA A 231 3.35 -9.68 -6.14
C ALA A 231 4.47 -9.70 -7.20
N GLY A 232 5.69 -10.06 -6.80
CA GLY A 232 6.81 -10.32 -7.72
C GLY A 232 6.49 -11.46 -8.68
N TRP A 233 6.06 -12.59 -8.16
CA TRP A 233 5.68 -13.76 -8.94
C TRP A 233 4.56 -13.45 -9.93
N ARG A 234 3.52 -12.71 -9.52
CA ARG A 234 2.43 -12.29 -10.45
C ARG A 234 2.90 -11.38 -11.59
N ARG A 235 3.98 -10.61 -11.42
CA ARG A 235 4.55 -9.77 -12.50
C ARG A 235 5.37 -10.57 -13.52
N CYS A 236 5.82 -11.75 -13.14
CA CYS A 236 6.68 -12.61 -13.95
C CYS A 236 5.95 -13.83 -14.51
N GLY A 237 4.86 -14.25 -13.86
CA GLY A 237 4.06 -15.38 -14.30
C GLY A 237 3.43 -15.19 -15.68
N GLY A 238 3.43 -16.26 -16.46
CA GLY A 238 2.95 -16.26 -17.85
C GLY A 238 3.89 -15.55 -18.83
N SER A 239 5.14 -15.29 -18.44
CA SER A 239 6.15 -14.68 -19.30
C SER A 239 7.31 -15.64 -19.59
N THR A 240 8.12 -15.28 -20.59
CA THR A 240 9.38 -15.93 -20.89
C THR A 240 10.51 -14.95 -20.62
N VAL A 241 11.54 -15.41 -19.92
CA VAL A 241 12.75 -14.65 -19.59
C VAL A 241 13.97 -15.35 -20.16
N ARG A 242 15.11 -14.68 -20.18
CA ARG A 242 16.38 -15.24 -20.65
C ARG A 242 17.41 -15.21 -19.55
N GLU A 243 18.03 -16.35 -19.31
CA GLU A 243 19.15 -16.46 -18.39
C GLU A 243 20.44 -16.75 -19.14
N THR A 244 21.52 -16.05 -18.77
CA THR A 244 22.83 -16.19 -19.39
C THR A 244 23.82 -16.72 -18.36
N TRP A 245 24.36 -17.89 -18.66
CA TRP A 245 25.25 -18.63 -17.76
C TRP A 245 26.71 -18.13 -17.86
N PRO A 246 27.56 -18.45 -16.86
CA PRO A 246 28.97 -18.03 -16.86
C PRO A 246 29.78 -18.47 -18.08
N ASP A 247 29.34 -19.51 -18.80
CA ASP A 247 29.95 -19.99 -20.03
C ASP A 247 29.52 -19.20 -21.29
N GLY A 248 28.66 -18.20 -21.13
CA GLY A 248 28.17 -17.31 -22.17
C GLY A 248 26.95 -17.82 -22.93
N ARG A 249 26.43 -19.02 -22.62
CA ARG A 249 25.21 -19.53 -23.25
C ARG A 249 23.98 -18.90 -22.63
N THR A 250 22.96 -18.69 -23.46
CA THR A 250 21.68 -18.14 -23.03
C THR A 250 20.57 -19.15 -23.29
N TYR A 251 19.73 -19.34 -22.27
CA TYR A 251 18.57 -20.22 -22.30
C TYR A 251 17.30 -19.42 -22.02
N GLN A 252 16.18 -19.85 -22.58
CA GLN A 252 14.87 -19.31 -22.25
C GLN A 252 14.28 -20.07 -21.09
N VAL A 253 13.70 -19.30 -20.17
CA VAL A 253 12.92 -19.83 -19.06
C VAL A 253 11.47 -19.45 -19.27
N THR A 254 10.61 -20.45 -19.36
CA THR A 254 9.15 -20.25 -19.37
C THR A 254 8.66 -20.25 -17.93
N ILE A 255 7.93 -19.21 -17.53
CA ILE A 255 7.41 -19.06 -16.18
C ILE A 255 5.89 -19.26 -16.20
N ALA A 256 5.39 -20.24 -15.46
CA ALA A 256 3.96 -20.47 -15.30
C ALA A 256 3.29 -19.33 -14.51
N ALA A 257 1.96 -19.25 -14.57
CA ALA A 257 1.24 -18.36 -13.67
C ALA A 257 1.34 -18.91 -12.23
N PRO A 258 1.44 -18.05 -11.19
CA PRO A 258 1.41 -18.51 -9.82
C PRO A 258 0.08 -19.20 -9.50
N ALA A 259 0.14 -20.28 -8.74
CA ALA A 259 -1.03 -21.08 -8.35
C ALA A 259 -1.20 -21.09 -6.82
N ASP A 260 -2.44 -21.22 -6.37
CA ASP A 260 -2.77 -21.49 -4.96
C ASP A 260 -2.76 -23.00 -4.75
N ALA A 261 -1.87 -23.48 -3.88
CA ALA A 261 -1.76 -24.90 -3.52
C ALA A 261 -2.55 -25.24 -2.24
N GLY A 262 -3.33 -24.29 -1.72
CA GLY A 262 -4.09 -24.42 -0.48
C GLY A 262 -3.23 -24.18 0.76
N ASN A 263 -3.89 -24.07 1.92
CA ASN A 263 -3.25 -23.85 3.22
C ASN A 263 -2.30 -22.63 3.27
N GLY A 264 -2.57 -21.60 2.44
CA GLY A 264 -1.75 -20.39 2.36
C GLY A 264 -0.47 -20.55 1.53
N ILE A 265 -0.29 -21.68 0.83
CA ILE A 265 0.87 -21.92 -0.03
C ILE A 265 0.59 -21.36 -1.42
N THR A 266 1.51 -20.54 -1.92
CA THR A 266 1.55 -20.14 -3.33
C THR A 266 2.69 -20.88 -4.01
N THR A 267 2.44 -21.45 -5.19
CA THR A 267 3.46 -22.10 -6.01
C THR A 267 3.67 -21.37 -7.33
N ILE A 268 4.84 -21.56 -7.94
CA ILE A 268 5.12 -21.16 -9.32
C ILE A 268 6.08 -22.17 -9.94
N GLU A 269 5.88 -22.47 -11.21
CA GLU A 269 6.70 -23.43 -11.95
C GLU A 269 7.50 -22.72 -13.04
N THR A 270 8.68 -23.26 -13.34
CA THR A 270 9.54 -22.79 -14.42
C THR A 270 10.05 -23.96 -15.24
N VAL A 271 10.33 -23.70 -16.51
CA VAL A 271 11.00 -24.67 -17.40
C VAL A 271 12.10 -23.94 -18.15
N THR A 272 13.34 -24.40 -17.98
CA THR A 272 14.50 -23.89 -18.70
C THR A 272 14.83 -24.79 -19.89
N ASP A 273 14.99 -24.20 -21.08
CA ASP A 273 15.17 -24.90 -22.36
C ASP A 273 16.60 -25.40 -22.64
N PHE A 274 17.26 -25.94 -21.61
CA PHE A 274 18.54 -26.66 -21.76
C PHE A 274 18.41 -27.87 -22.71
N PRO A 275 19.54 -28.44 -23.20
CA PRO A 275 19.51 -29.67 -24.00
C PRO A 275 18.75 -30.83 -23.32
N THR A 276 18.89 -30.94 -22.00
CA THR A 276 17.98 -31.70 -21.14
C THR A 276 17.17 -30.66 -20.36
N PRO A 277 15.85 -30.53 -20.59
CA PRO A 277 15.04 -29.53 -19.90
C PRO A 277 15.20 -29.64 -18.38
N ASP A 278 15.24 -28.48 -17.73
CA ASP A 278 15.26 -28.40 -16.27
C ASP A 278 13.92 -27.83 -15.79
N PHE A 279 13.28 -28.55 -14.88
CA PHE A 279 11.94 -28.25 -14.38
C PHE A 279 12.05 -27.71 -12.96
N GLY A 280 11.68 -26.45 -12.78
CA GLY A 280 11.67 -25.77 -11.49
C GLY A 280 10.28 -25.71 -10.88
N ALA A 281 10.19 -25.93 -9.58
CA ALA A 281 9.01 -25.69 -8.77
C ALA A 281 9.39 -24.92 -7.51
N ARG A 282 8.66 -23.84 -7.27
CA ARG A 282 8.81 -22.97 -6.11
C ARG A 282 7.55 -23.03 -5.26
N ALA A 283 7.70 -22.94 -3.94
CA ALA A 283 6.61 -22.82 -2.99
C ALA A 283 6.94 -21.78 -1.93
N ILE A 284 6.02 -20.85 -1.67
CA ILE A 284 6.14 -19.84 -0.61
C ILE A 284 4.90 -19.83 0.28
N ALA A 285 5.10 -19.57 1.56
CA ALA A 285 4.05 -19.40 2.55
C ALA A 285 4.52 -18.52 3.70
N ALA A 286 3.59 -18.10 4.56
CA ALA A 286 3.92 -17.48 5.84
C ALA A 286 3.03 -18.07 6.94
N LYS A 287 3.62 -18.28 8.12
CA LYS A 287 2.92 -18.74 9.31
C LYS A 287 3.60 -18.13 10.53
N ALA A 288 2.82 -17.71 11.52
CA ALA A 288 3.34 -16.88 12.62
C ALA A 288 4.14 -15.69 12.07
N ASN A 289 5.31 -15.41 12.63
CA ASN A 289 6.24 -14.38 12.15
C ASN A 289 7.26 -14.91 11.13
N VAL A 290 7.03 -16.05 10.48
CA VAL A 290 7.99 -16.70 9.58
C VAL A 290 7.47 -16.76 8.15
N VAL A 291 8.29 -16.33 7.20
CA VAL A 291 8.14 -16.61 5.76
C VAL A 291 8.98 -17.83 5.43
N ILE A 292 8.39 -18.75 4.66
CA ILE A 292 9.00 -19.98 4.18
C ILE A 292 9.09 -19.88 2.67
N ASP A 293 10.26 -20.22 2.14
CA ASP A 293 10.57 -20.09 0.72
C ASP A 293 11.38 -21.31 0.26
N VAL A 294 10.79 -22.11 -0.62
CA VAL A 294 11.34 -23.38 -1.07
C VAL A 294 11.43 -23.39 -2.59
N GLY A 295 12.52 -23.94 -3.11
CA GLY A 295 12.73 -24.22 -4.53
C GLY A 295 13.26 -25.62 -4.76
N ALA A 296 12.80 -26.26 -5.83
CA ALA A 296 13.31 -27.54 -6.29
C ALA A 296 13.40 -27.52 -7.81
N TRP A 297 14.56 -27.90 -8.35
CA TRP A 297 14.83 -28.04 -9.77
C TRP A 297 15.31 -29.45 -10.06
N SER A 298 14.75 -30.05 -11.11
CA SER A 298 15.10 -31.39 -11.55
C SER A 298 15.05 -31.51 -13.06
N THR A 299 15.97 -32.31 -13.59
CA THR A 299 16.03 -32.65 -15.03
C THR A 299 15.18 -33.88 -15.40
N THR A 300 14.54 -34.54 -14.43
CA THR A 300 13.74 -35.75 -14.70
C THR A 300 12.35 -35.41 -15.22
N ASP A 301 11.52 -34.75 -14.40
CA ASP A 301 10.18 -34.31 -14.76
C ASP A 301 9.65 -33.24 -13.79
N ALA A 302 8.64 -32.49 -14.23
CA ALA A 302 8.05 -31.40 -13.48
C ALA A 302 7.28 -31.85 -12.22
N ASP A 303 6.63 -33.02 -12.27
CA ASP A 303 5.83 -33.52 -11.15
C ASP A 303 6.73 -33.83 -9.94
N ARG A 304 7.92 -34.37 -10.16
CA ARG A 304 8.90 -34.64 -9.09
C ARG A 304 9.38 -33.36 -8.41
N ALA A 305 9.73 -32.32 -9.16
CA ALA A 305 10.13 -31.03 -8.61
C ALA A 305 8.99 -30.42 -7.77
N GLY A 306 7.75 -30.43 -8.30
CA GLY A 306 6.55 -29.96 -7.61
C GLY A 306 6.28 -30.72 -6.31
N HIS A 307 6.33 -32.05 -6.33
CA HIS A 307 6.14 -32.89 -5.14
C HIS A 307 7.20 -32.62 -4.07
N ALA A 308 8.48 -32.45 -4.46
CA ALA A 308 9.55 -32.17 -3.52
C ALA A 308 9.35 -30.80 -2.84
N ALA A 309 9.11 -29.74 -3.62
CA ALA A 309 8.87 -28.39 -3.09
C ALA A 309 7.67 -28.35 -2.13
N LEU A 310 6.56 -29.01 -2.50
CA LEU A 310 5.37 -29.11 -1.65
C LEU A 310 5.62 -29.93 -0.38
N GLY A 311 6.35 -31.04 -0.49
CA GLY A 311 6.71 -31.88 0.66
C GLY A 311 7.51 -31.11 1.70
N ILE A 312 8.53 -30.38 1.25
CA ILE A 312 9.42 -29.60 2.11
C ILE A 312 8.67 -28.41 2.74
N ILE A 313 7.89 -27.64 1.98
CA ILE A 313 7.17 -26.51 2.58
C ILE A 313 6.13 -26.97 3.62
N HIS A 314 5.46 -28.10 3.39
CA HIS A 314 4.55 -28.69 4.38
C HIS A 314 5.28 -29.16 5.63
N PHE A 315 6.47 -29.76 5.48
CA PHE A 315 7.31 -30.14 6.59
C PHE A 315 7.66 -28.94 7.47
N ILE A 316 8.11 -27.83 6.87
CA ILE A 316 8.46 -26.61 7.60
C ILE A 316 7.22 -25.99 8.26
N LEU A 317 6.10 -25.87 7.53
CA LEU A 317 4.84 -25.32 8.06
C LEU A 317 4.33 -26.08 9.30
N ASN A 318 4.54 -27.40 9.35
CA ASN A 318 4.16 -28.23 10.48
C ASN A 318 5.03 -28.00 11.72
N LYS A 319 6.26 -27.50 11.55
CA LYS A 319 7.15 -27.13 12.65
C LYS A 319 6.93 -25.70 13.16
N VAL A 320 6.42 -24.81 12.30
CA VAL A 320 6.09 -23.43 12.70
C VAL A 320 4.80 -23.43 13.54
N PRO A 321 4.79 -22.80 14.73
CA PRO A 321 3.65 -22.82 15.65
C PRO A 321 2.45 -22.01 15.13
N GLY A 322 1.27 -22.33 15.66
CA GLY A 322 -0.03 -21.80 15.21
C GLY A 322 -0.72 -22.73 14.22
#